data_AF-A0A523X4N8-F1
#
_entry.id   AF-A0A523X4N8-F1
#
_cell.length_a   1.000
_cell.length_b   1.000
_cell.length_c   1.000
_cell.angle_alpha   90.00
_cell.angle_beta   90.00
_cell.angle_gamma   90.00
#
_symmetry.space_group_name_H-M   'P 1'
#
loop_
_entity.id
_entity.type
_entity.pdbx_description
1 polymer ?
#
loop_
_entity_poly.entity_id
_entity_poly.type
_entity_poly.pdbx_seq_one_letter_code
_entity_poly.pdbx_strand_id
1 'polypeptide(L)'
;MFYPIIIAGFLVAFPVAVVVGFISPLTSSLLTGMPPLFPPIAFIMMAEGVVLAGIPALLYQKSKIKVLPTLIITIFAERLVLLAAVVLSAKWLDLPEGVLGLASLLRGLPGIIIIFIIIPPLIKKLERKMRTMAIME
;
A
#
# COMPACT_ATOMS: atom_id res chain seq x y z
N MET A 1 -3.27 -5.61 5.57
CA MET A 1 -4.05 -5.36 4.33
C MET A 1 -3.23 -4.77 3.17
N PHE A 2 -1.90 -4.64 3.27
CA PHE A 2 -1.11 -4.03 2.20
C PHE A 2 -1.00 -4.89 0.92
N TYR A 3 -0.89 -6.22 1.03
CA TYR A 3 -0.77 -7.08 -0.15
C TYR A 3 -1.98 -6.95 -1.12
N PRO A 4 -3.24 -7.08 -0.65
CA PRO A 4 -4.39 -6.88 -1.54
C PRO A 4 -4.45 -5.48 -2.17
N ILE A 5 -4.08 -4.43 -1.43
CA ILE A 5 -4.08 -3.05 -1.92
C ILE A 5 -3.03 -2.84 -3.02
N ILE A 6 -1.81 -3.34 -2.83
CA ILE A 6 -0.76 -3.28 -3.86
C ILE A 6 -1.20 -4.04 -5.11
N ILE A 7 -1.77 -5.24 -4.95
CA ILE A 7 -2.26 -6.05 -6.07
C ILE A 7 -3.38 -5.32 -6.82
N ALA A 8 -4.31 -4.68 -6.11
CA ALA A 8 -5.34 -3.86 -6.74
C ALA A 8 -4.74 -2.74 -7.59
N GLY A 9 -3.65 -2.11 -7.12
CA GLY A 9 -2.91 -1.13 -7.91
C GLY A 9 -2.31 -1.69 -9.20
N PHE A 10 -1.86 -2.94 -9.23
CA PHE A 10 -1.30 -3.54 -10.44
C PHE A 10 -2.38 -3.99 -11.44
N LEU A 11 -3.58 -4.36 -10.98
CA LEU A 11 -4.56 -5.08 -11.79
C LEU A 11 -5.84 -4.31 -12.10
N VAL A 12 -6.20 -3.28 -11.34
CA VAL A 12 -7.48 -2.58 -11.46
C VAL A 12 -7.27 -1.15 -11.94
N ALA A 13 -8.22 -0.60 -12.68
CA ALA A 13 -8.15 0.76 -13.22
C ALA A 13 -7.85 1.80 -12.13
N PHE A 14 -7.02 2.80 -12.48
CA PHE A 14 -6.48 3.80 -11.55
C PHE A 14 -7.50 4.43 -10.58
N PRO A 15 -8.66 4.96 -11.03
CA PRO A 15 -9.61 5.57 -10.10
C PRO A 15 -10.14 4.57 -9.07
N VAL A 16 -10.39 3.33 -9.50
CA VAL A 16 -10.89 2.26 -8.62
C VAL A 16 -9.81 1.80 -7.66
N ALA A 17 -8.56 1.65 -8.12
CA ALA A 17 -7.44 1.27 -7.26
C ALA A 17 -7.22 2.28 -6.12
N VAL A 18 -7.28 3.59 -6.41
CA VAL A 18 -7.15 4.66 -5.40
C VAL A 18 -8.29 4.61 -4.39
N VAL A 19 -9.54 4.44 -4.86
CA VAL A 19 -10.72 4.31 -3.97
C VAL A 19 -10.59 3.07 -3.08
N VAL A 20 -10.15 1.94 -3.64
CA VAL A 20 -9.89 0.71 -2.86
C VAL A 20 -8.82 0.97 -1.80
N GLY A 21 -7.71 1.62 -2.15
CA GLY A 21 -6.65 1.95 -1.20
C GLY A 21 -7.12 2.85 -0.06
N PHE A 22 -7.96 3.84 -0.37
CA PHE A 22 -8.51 4.78 0.61
C PHE A 22 -9.57 4.13 1.52
N ILE A 23 -10.50 3.37 0.95
CA ILE A 23 -11.66 2.84 1.69
C ILE A 23 -11.30 1.57 2.47
N SER A 24 -10.40 0.71 1.97
CA SER A 24 -10.13 -0.60 2.58
C SER A 24 -9.76 -0.54 4.06
N PRO A 25 -8.85 0.35 4.52
CA PRO A 25 -8.52 0.45 5.94
C PRO A 25 -9.69 0.91 6.80
N LEU A 26 -10.51 1.82 6.30
CA LEU A 26 -11.69 2.32 7.01
C LEU A 26 -12.74 1.20 7.16
N THR A 27 -13.04 0.49 6.08
CA THR A 27 -13.96 -0.65 6.11
C THR A 27 -13.46 -1.76 7.03
N SER A 28 -12.15 -2.06 6.99
CA SER A 28 -11.55 -3.04 7.91
C SER A 28 -11.71 -2.61 9.37
N SER A 29 -11.47 -1.33 9.67
CA SER A 29 -11.63 -0.76 11.02
C SER A 29 -13.06 -0.95 11.53
N LEU A 30 -14.06 -0.63 10.70
CA LEU A 30 -15.47 -0.73 11.06
C LEU A 30 -15.93 -2.19 11.24
N LEU A 31 -15.45 -3.11 10.41
CA LEU A 31 -15.88 -4.51 10.44
C LEU A 31 -15.14 -5.37 11.46
N THR A 32 -13.86 -5.09 11.71
CA THR A 32 -12.98 -5.96 12.51
C THR A 32 -12.46 -5.27 13.78
N GLY A 33 -12.67 -3.97 13.92
CA GLY A 33 -12.03 -3.15 14.96
C GLY A 33 -10.57 -2.82 14.66
N MET A 34 -10.00 -3.29 13.54
CA MET A 34 -8.61 -3.05 13.15
C MET A 34 -8.50 -2.53 11.70
N PRO A 35 -7.67 -1.51 11.42
CA PRO A 35 -6.82 -0.77 12.34
C PRO A 35 -7.64 0.16 13.25
N PRO A 36 -7.16 0.49 14.46
CA PRO A 36 -7.91 1.35 15.38
C PRO A 36 -8.05 2.78 14.82
N LEU A 37 -9.18 3.42 15.15
CA LEU A 37 -9.45 4.83 14.81
C LEU A 37 -8.70 5.81 15.73
N PHE A 38 -8.40 5.40 16.98
CA PHE A 38 -7.59 6.16 17.93
C PHE A 38 -6.60 5.24 18.66
N PRO A 39 -5.27 5.52 18.66
CA PRO A 39 -4.57 6.54 17.85
C PRO A 39 -4.90 6.42 16.35
N PRO A 40 -4.71 7.47 15.52
CA PRO A 40 -5.30 7.59 14.18
C PRO A 40 -4.68 6.67 13.10
N ILE A 41 -4.35 5.43 13.45
CA ILE A 41 -3.69 4.42 12.59
C ILE A 41 -4.54 4.15 11.35
N ALA A 42 -5.86 4.03 11.48
CA ALA A 42 -6.73 3.84 10.31
C ALA A 42 -6.56 4.95 9.26
N PHE A 43 -6.51 6.22 9.69
CA PHE A 43 -6.34 7.35 8.80
C PHE A 43 -4.95 7.40 8.15
N ILE A 44 -3.90 7.04 8.92
CA ILE A 44 -2.55 6.86 8.37
C ILE A 44 -2.56 5.79 7.28
N MET A 45 -3.17 4.64 7.55
CA MET A 45 -3.25 3.54 6.60
C MET A 45 -4.10 3.88 5.37
N MET A 46 -5.09 4.78 5.47
CA MET A 46 -5.83 5.29 4.31
C MET A 46 -4.89 6.06 3.37
N ALA A 47 -4.02 6.92 3.92
CA ALA A 47 -3.04 7.66 3.13
C ALA A 47 -1.98 6.73 2.51
N GLU A 48 -1.47 5.76 3.28
CA GLU A 48 -0.57 4.72 2.77
C GLU A 48 -1.24 3.90 1.67
N GLY A 49 -2.51 3.52 1.86
CA GLY A 49 -3.29 2.71 0.93
C GLY A 49 -3.47 3.39 -0.43
N VAL A 50 -3.72 4.70 -0.44
CA VAL A 50 -3.78 5.51 -1.68
C VAL A 50 -2.46 5.42 -2.45
N VAL A 51 -1.32 5.53 -1.77
CA VAL A 51 0.01 5.43 -2.41
C VAL A 51 0.28 4.01 -2.91
N LEU A 52 0.00 3.01 -2.07
CA LEU A 52 0.25 1.60 -2.36
C LEU A 52 -0.56 1.08 -3.56
N ALA A 53 -1.77 1.60 -3.79
CA ALA A 53 -2.57 1.24 -4.96
C ALA A 53 -2.40 2.21 -6.14
N GLY A 54 -2.28 3.51 -5.86
CA GLY A 54 -2.23 4.56 -6.88
C GLY A 54 -0.95 4.55 -7.70
N ILE A 55 0.22 4.38 -7.05
CA ILE A 55 1.51 4.39 -7.76
C ILE A 55 1.61 3.21 -8.74
N PRO A 56 1.31 1.95 -8.34
CA PRO A 56 1.29 0.86 -9.30
C PRO A 56 0.30 1.10 -10.45
N ALA A 57 -0.91 1.60 -10.15
CA ALA A 57 -1.90 1.84 -11.19
C ALA A 57 -1.47 2.93 -12.20
N LEU A 58 -0.67 3.90 -11.76
CA LEU A 58 -0.08 4.92 -12.63
C LEU A 58 1.13 4.37 -13.40
N LEU A 59 2.17 3.92 -12.69
CA LEU A 59 3.47 3.59 -13.28
C LEU A 59 3.44 2.29 -14.08
N TYR A 60 2.77 1.26 -13.56
CA TYR A 60 2.69 -0.03 -14.22
C TYR A 60 1.70 -0.01 -15.38
N GLN A 61 0.46 0.44 -15.13
CA GLN A 61 -0.59 0.31 -16.13
C GLN A 61 -0.54 1.39 -17.19
N LYS A 62 -0.31 2.67 -16.81
CA LYS A 62 -0.24 3.79 -17.77
C LYS A 62 1.15 3.94 -18.38
N SER A 63 2.20 3.97 -17.55
CA SER A 63 3.57 4.20 -18.02
C SER A 63 4.32 2.92 -18.44
N LYS A 64 3.69 1.74 -18.33
CA LYS A 64 4.25 0.43 -18.73
C LYS A 64 5.61 0.10 -18.11
N ILE A 65 5.90 0.66 -16.93
CA ILE A 65 7.10 0.37 -16.16
C ILE A 65 7.03 -1.07 -15.65
N LYS A 66 8.16 -1.77 -15.55
CA LYS A 66 8.20 -3.17 -15.04
C LYS A 66 7.74 -3.24 -13.58
N VAL A 67 7.28 -4.43 -13.17
CA VAL A 67 6.75 -4.67 -11.80
C VAL A 67 7.76 -4.29 -10.71
N LEU A 68 9.02 -4.72 -10.83
CA LEU A 68 10.04 -4.50 -9.80
C LEU A 68 10.36 -3.01 -9.54
N PRO A 69 10.74 -2.19 -10.55
CA PRO A 69 10.97 -0.76 -10.33
C PRO A 69 9.73 -0.02 -9.84
N THR A 70 8.53 -0.41 -10.32
CA THR A 70 7.28 0.15 -9.81
C THR A 70 7.09 -0.14 -8.32
N LEU A 71 7.37 -1.38 -7.89
CA LEU A 71 7.26 -1.79 -6.49
C LEU A 71 8.26 -1.05 -5.60
N ILE A 72 9.51 -0.84 -6.07
CA ILE A 72 10.52 -0.05 -5.34
C ILE A 72 10.01 1.37 -5.09
N ILE A 73 9.55 2.06 -6.14
CA ILE A 73 9.04 3.43 -6.02
C ILE A 73 7.82 3.48 -5.11
N THR A 74 6.93 2.50 -5.22
CA THR A 74 5.71 2.40 -4.40
C THR A 74 6.04 2.29 -2.91
N ILE A 75 6.93 1.37 -2.54
CA ILE A 75 7.33 1.18 -1.15
C ILE A 75 8.10 2.40 -0.63
N PHE A 76 8.96 3.00 -1.44
CA PHE A 76 9.68 4.20 -1.01
C PHE A 76 8.72 5.37 -0.73
N ALA A 77 7.75 5.62 -1.61
CA ALA A 77 6.75 6.65 -1.42
C ALA A 77 5.83 6.39 -0.22
N GLU A 78 5.44 5.14 0.01
CA GLU A 78 4.66 4.76 1.20
C GLU A 78 5.45 5.02 2.49
N ARG A 79 6.76 4.74 2.52
CA ARG A 79 7.62 5.05 3.67
C ARG A 79 7.70 6.55 3.95
N LEU A 80 7.72 7.39 2.92
CA LEU A 80 7.67 8.85 3.11
C LEU A 80 6.34 9.29 3.71
N VAL A 81 5.21 8.72 3.26
CA VAL A 81 3.89 9.00 3.83
C VAL A 81 3.82 8.55 5.29
N LEU A 82 4.29 7.35 5.62
CA LEU A 82 4.34 6.85 7.00
C LEU A 82 5.15 7.78 7.89
N LEU A 83 6.35 8.20 7.45
CA LEU A 83 7.21 9.10 8.22
C LEU A 83 6.54 10.45 8.46
N ALA A 84 5.96 11.05 7.42
CA ALA A 84 5.22 12.30 7.54
C ALA A 84 4.03 12.16 8.50
N ALA A 85 3.27 11.07 8.38
CA ALA A 85 2.11 10.80 9.21
C ALA A 85 2.47 10.56 10.69
N VAL A 86 3.58 9.85 10.96
CA VAL A 86 4.09 9.62 12.31
C VAL A 86 4.56 10.92 12.95
N VAL A 87 5.32 11.76 12.23
CA VAL A 87 5.77 13.07 12.76
C VAL A 87 4.57 13.97 13.06
N LEU A 88 3.60 14.05 12.14
CA LEU A 88 2.38 14.84 12.34
C LEU A 88 1.56 14.33 13.54
N SER A 89 1.43 13.00 13.67
CA SER A 89 0.68 12.39 14.77
C SER A 89 1.40 12.57 16.11
N ALA A 90 2.74 12.47 16.13
CA ALA A 90 3.54 12.67 17.33
C ALA A 90 3.46 14.11 17.84
N LYS A 91 3.50 15.10 16.94
CA LYS A 91 3.27 16.52 17.26
C LYS A 91 1.87 16.77 17.83
N TRP A 92 0.87 16.13 17.26
CA TRP A 92 -0.51 16.29 17.71
C TRP A 92 -0.79 15.63 19.06
N LEU A 93 -0.05 14.57 19.41
CA LEU A 93 -0.22 13.79 20.64
C LEU A 93 0.86 14.04 21.71
N ASP A 94 1.75 15.02 21.49
CA ASP A 94 2.87 15.39 22.39
C ASP A 94 3.79 14.20 22.75
N LEU A 95 4.06 13.33 21.77
CA LEU A 95 4.89 12.13 21.92
C LEU A 95 6.33 12.37 21.45
N PRO A 96 7.34 11.67 21.99
CA PRO A 96 8.73 11.79 21.55
C PRO A 96 8.92 11.37 20.08
N GLU A 97 9.06 12.37 19.19
CA GLU A 97 9.04 12.22 17.73
C GLU A 97 10.16 11.31 17.18
N GLY A 98 11.38 11.44 17.71
CA GLY A 98 12.57 10.80 17.15
C GLY A 98 12.64 9.28 17.34
N VAL A 99 12.12 8.76 18.45
CA VAL A 99 12.15 7.32 18.77
C VAL A 99 11.06 6.57 18.01
N LEU A 100 9.89 7.21 17.82
CA LEU A 100 8.75 6.60 17.14
C LEU A 100 8.95 6.45 15.62
N GLY A 101 9.59 7.42 14.97
CA GLY A 101 9.90 7.36 13.54
C GLY A 101 10.84 6.20 13.19
N LEU A 102 11.98 6.08 13.90
CA LEU A 102 12.98 5.05 13.65
C LEU A 102 12.46 3.64 13.99
N ALA A 103 11.73 3.51 15.09
CA ALA A 103 11.14 2.22 15.48
C ALA A 103 10.09 1.74 14.46
N SER A 104 9.29 2.65 13.91
CA SER A 104 8.27 2.33 12.90
C SER A 104 8.89 1.83 11.60
N LEU A 105 10.01 2.40 11.17
CA LEU A 105 10.73 1.94 9.97
C LEU A 105 11.30 0.54 10.15
N LEU A 106 11.96 0.28 11.28
CA LEU A 106 12.58 -1.02 11.56
C LEU A 106 11.53 -2.14 11.65
N ARG A 107 10.39 -1.86 12.28
CA ARG A 107 9.26 -2.82 12.36
C ARG A 107 8.65 -3.14 11.01
N GLY A 108 8.73 -2.22 10.03
CA GLY A 108 8.23 -2.43 8.67
C GLY A 108 9.10 -3.33 7.80
N LEU A 109 10.39 -3.50 8.12
CA LEU A 109 11.36 -4.21 7.26
C LEU A 109 10.98 -5.66 6.92
N PRO A 110 10.57 -6.51 7.87
CA PRO A 110 10.19 -7.89 7.55
C PRO A 110 9.04 -7.95 6.54
N GLY A 111 8.06 -7.05 6.68
CA GLY A 111 6.91 -6.96 5.77
C GLY A 111 7.33 -6.57 4.36
N ILE A 112 8.27 -5.62 4.23
CA ILE A 112 8.81 -5.19 2.94
C ILE A 112 9.51 -6.34 2.22
N ILE A 113 10.35 -7.10 2.94
CA ILE A 113 11.06 -8.26 2.35
C ILE A 113 10.05 -9.24 1.75
N ILE A 114 8.98 -9.56 2.50
CA ILE A 114 7.93 -10.46 2.03
C ILE A 114 7.22 -9.89 0.79
N ILE A 115 6.94 -8.58 0.76
CA ILE A 115 6.33 -7.91 -0.40
C ILE A 115 7.19 -8.10 -1.66
N PHE A 116 8.50 -7.88 -1.56
CA PHE A 116 9.42 -8.01 -2.69
C PHE A 116 9.55 -9.45 -3.20
N ILE A 117 9.40 -10.44 -2.32
CA ILE A 117 9.44 -11.85 -2.69
C ILE A 117 8.11 -12.28 -3.35
N ILE A 118 6.97 -11.87 -2.79
CA ILE A 118 5.65 -12.41 -3.17
C ILE A 118 5.01 -11.63 -4.33
N ILE A 119 5.03 -10.30 -4.32
CA ILE A 119 4.25 -9.49 -5.27
C ILE A 119 4.72 -9.69 -6.71
N PRO A 120 6.01 -9.61 -7.06
CA PRO A 120 6.45 -9.72 -8.45
C PRO A 120 6.03 -11.02 -9.18
N PRO A 121 6.22 -12.23 -8.61
CA PRO A 121 5.77 -13.45 -9.25
C PRO A 121 4.25 -13.56 -9.28
N LEU A 122 3.55 -13.07 -8.24
CA LEU A 122 2.10 -13.14 -8.15
C LEU A 122 1.44 -12.31 -9.27
N ILE A 123 1.89 -11.07 -9.48
CA ILE A 123 1.36 -10.21 -10.56
C ILE A 123 1.54 -10.86 -11.93
N LYS A 124 2.75 -11.35 -12.23
CA LYS A 124 3.02 -12.04 -13.51
C LYS A 124 2.12 -13.26 -13.73
N LYS A 125 1.87 -14.05 -12.67
CA LYS A 125 1.02 -15.24 -12.74
C LYS A 125 -0.46 -14.87 -12.92
N LEU A 126 -0.93 -13.85 -12.21
CA LEU A 126 -2.31 -13.35 -12.31
C LEU A 126 -2.59 -12.77 -13.70
N GLU A 127 -1.71 -11.90 -14.21
CA GLU A 127 -1.85 -11.34 -15.56
C GLU A 127 -1.90 -12.42 -16.65
N ARG A 128 -1.02 -13.41 -16.56
CA ARG A 128 -1.03 -14.54 -17.51
C ARG A 128 -2.36 -15.27 -17.48
N LYS A 129 -2.89 -15.54 -16.29
CA LYS A 129 -4.17 -16.26 -16.11
C LYS A 129 -5.36 -15.44 -16.61
N MET A 130 -5.39 -14.14 -16.33
CA MET A 130 -6.45 -13.23 -16.80
C MET A 130 -6.46 -13.11 -18.33
N ARG A 131 -5.28 -13.04 -18.96
CA ARG A 131 -5.17 -13.04 -20.43
C ARG A 131 -5.67 -14.36 -21.04
N THR A 132 -5.37 -15.50 -20.42
CA THR A 132 -5.86 -16.79 -20.92
C THR A 132 -7.39 -16.89 -20.84
N MET A 133 -8.02 -16.41 -19.76
CA MET A 133 -9.48 -16.38 -19.65
C MET A 133 -10.12 -15.48 -20.70
N ALA A 134 -9.57 -14.28 -20.93
CA ALA A 134 -10.09 -13.35 -21.92
C ALA A 134 -9.97 -13.83 -23.39
N ILE A 135 -9.16 -14.87 -23.66
CA ILE A 135 -9.05 -15.50 -24.99
C ILE A 135 -10.06 -16.66 -25.14
N MET A 136 -10.59 -17.17 -24.03
CA MET A 136 -11.58 -18.25 -24.02
C MET A 136 -13.04 -17.75 -24.10
N GLU A 137 -13.25 -16.45 -23.92
CA GLU A 137 -14.53 -15.74 -24.12
C GLU A 137 -14.61 -15.16 -25.54
#